data_AF-A0A1I1P0S3-F1
#
_entry.id   AF-A0A1I1P0S3-F1
#
_cell.length_a   1.000
_cell.length_b   1.000
_cell.length_c   1.000
_cell.angle_alpha   90.00
_cell.angle_beta   90.00
_cell.angle_gamma   90.00
#
_symmetry.space_group_name_H-M   'P 1'
#
loop_
_entity.id
_entity.type
_entity.pdbx_description
1 polymer ?
#
loop_
_entity_poly.entity_id
_entity_poly.type
_entity_poly.pdbx_seq_one_letter_code
_entity_poly.pdbx_strand_id
1 'polypeptide(L)'
;MAKVFDARRAIFIPATGGHPPKTEYRVAWGYENWGNPVPVTKVQMVYENVVAGRLSPSYPDETLDERAMILALDLVKKGYGTSSKKSRTVLVLKKLSPEKGRDTLFSEVEDEVMEMYQEIFTKPGSVLTVPVSIGLDKEIELEGNILAFILNVDVA
;
A
#
# COMPACT_ATOMS: atom_id res chain seq x y z
N MET A 1 -20.35 13.17 17.03
CA MET A 1 -20.23 12.17 15.95
C MET A 1 -19.11 12.63 15.03
N ALA A 2 -17.97 11.93 14.98
CA ALA A 2 -16.81 12.38 14.21
C ALA A 2 -17.20 12.46 12.73
N LYS A 3 -17.29 13.68 12.18
CA LYS A 3 -17.62 13.89 10.77
C LYS A 3 -16.31 13.95 9.99
N VAL A 4 -16.13 12.93 9.15
CA VAL A 4 -15.23 12.87 7.98
C VAL A 4 -13.74 12.85 8.34
N PHE A 5 -13.08 11.73 8.05
CA PHE A 5 -11.62 11.67 7.97
C PHE A 5 -11.17 12.29 6.65
N ASP A 6 -10.42 13.37 6.72
CA ASP A 6 -9.82 14.05 5.57
C ASP A 6 -8.37 13.59 5.39
N ALA A 7 -8.20 12.55 4.59
CA ALA A 7 -6.89 11.95 4.31
C ALA A 7 -6.06 12.90 3.43
N ARG A 8 -4.89 13.30 3.94
CA ARG A 8 -3.93 14.16 3.21
C ARG A 8 -2.84 13.38 2.52
N ARG A 9 -2.61 12.13 2.93
CA ARG A 9 -1.71 11.18 2.27
C ARG A 9 -2.01 9.77 2.74
N ALA A 10 -1.82 8.82 1.85
CA ALA A 10 -1.95 7.41 2.14
C ALA A 10 -0.87 6.61 1.43
N ILE A 11 -0.46 5.53 2.08
CA ILE A 11 0.37 4.45 1.55
C ILE A 11 -0.46 3.17 1.63
N PHE A 12 -0.43 2.40 0.56
CA PHE A 12 -1.05 1.08 0.45
C PHE A 12 0.03 0.01 0.55
N ILE A 13 -0.26 -1.09 1.23
CA ILE A 13 0.65 -2.22 1.39
C ILE A 13 -0.12 -3.47 0.96
N PRO A 14 0.27 -4.15 -0.13
CA PRO A 14 -0.30 -5.45 -0.48
C PRO A 14 -0.08 -6.43 0.68
N ALA A 15 -1.14 -7.09 1.12
CA ALA A 15 -1.02 -8.12 2.16
C ALA A 15 -0.36 -9.37 1.56
N THR A 16 0.67 -9.91 2.21
CA THR A 16 1.42 -11.06 1.67
C THR A 16 0.90 -12.41 2.13
N GLY A 17 0.00 -12.45 3.12
CA GLY A 17 -0.62 -13.70 3.57
C GLY A 17 -1.73 -13.52 4.60
N GLY A 18 -2.47 -14.60 4.86
CA GLY A 18 -3.54 -14.64 5.87
C GLY A 18 -4.84 -13.91 5.49
N HIS A 19 -4.86 -13.23 4.35
CA HIS A 19 -6.03 -12.50 3.81
C HIS A 19 -6.41 -13.00 2.42
N PRO A 20 -7.66 -12.78 1.97
CA PRO A 20 -8.04 -13.05 0.58
C PRO A 20 -7.15 -12.31 -0.43
N PRO A 21 -7.05 -12.79 -1.68
CA PRO A 21 -6.34 -12.08 -2.74
C PRO A 21 -6.82 -10.63 -2.89
N LYS A 22 -5.93 -9.75 -3.38
CA LYS A 22 -6.23 -8.33 -3.61
C LYS A 22 -6.61 -7.56 -2.33
N THR A 23 -6.11 -8.03 -1.19
CA THR A 23 -6.21 -7.32 0.09
C THR A 23 -5.01 -6.40 0.26
N GLU A 24 -5.27 -5.19 0.77
CA GLU A 24 -4.23 -4.24 1.13
C GLU A 24 -4.47 -3.68 2.53
N TYR A 25 -3.40 -3.30 3.19
CA TYR A 25 -3.46 -2.36 4.29
C TYR A 25 -3.36 -0.93 3.74
N ARG A 26 -4.15 -0.02 4.28
CA ARG A 26 -4.06 1.40 4.00
C ARG A 26 -3.64 2.14 5.26
N VAL A 27 -2.48 2.76 5.19
CA VAL A 27 -1.96 3.67 6.23
C VAL A 27 -2.12 5.09 5.73
N ALA A 28 -2.95 5.88 6.40
CA ALA A 28 -3.25 7.25 5.98
C ALA A 28 -3.01 8.24 7.12
N TRP A 29 -2.50 9.42 6.79
CA TRP A 29 -2.44 10.55 7.70
C TRP A 29 -3.38 11.65 7.21
N GLY A 30 -4.06 12.31 8.13
CA GLY A 30 -5.03 13.35 7.82
C GLY A 30 -5.64 13.97 9.06
N TYR A 31 -6.81 14.59 8.90
CA TYR A 31 -7.52 15.24 9.99
C TYR A 31 -8.86 14.54 10.25
N GLU A 32 -9.19 14.32 11.52
CA GLU A 32 -10.55 13.98 11.94
C GLU A 32 -11.11 15.12 12.80
N ASN A 33 -12.42 15.37 12.68
CA ASN A 33 -13.10 16.35 13.51
C ASN A 33 -13.55 15.70 14.83
N TRP A 34 -12.85 16.01 15.93
CA TRP A 34 -13.19 15.58 17.29
C TRP A 34 -13.73 16.76 18.14
N GLY A 35 -14.42 17.70 17.48
CA GLY A 35 -14.79 19.01 18.02
C GLY A 35 -13.91 20.12 17.45
N ASN A 36 -12.65 19.79 17.16
CA ASN A 36 -11.72 20.56 16.33
C ASN A 36 -10.99 19.58 15.39
N PRO A 37 -10.35 20.05 14.29
CA PRO A 37 -9.51 19.21 13.45
C PRO A 37 -8.29 18.71 14.23
N VAL A 38 -8.19 17.39 14.40
CA VAL A 38 -7.07 16.71 15.06
C VAL A 38 -6.29 15.90 14.02
N PRO A 39 -4.96 16.06 13.93
CA PRO A 39 -4.16 15.23 13.05
C PRO A 39 -4.11 13.79 13.57
N VAL A 40 -4.45 12.83 12.73
CA VAL A 40 -4.49 11.41 13.08
C VAL A 40 -3.84 10.56 12.00
N THR A 41 -3.26 9.44 12.42
CA THR A 41 -2.88 8.35 11.52
C THR A 41 -3.92 7.24 11.66
N LYS A 42 -4.42 6.75 10.53
CA LYS A 42 -5.44 5.72 10.46
C LYS A 42 -4.91 4.55 9.66
N VAL A 43 -5.05 3.35 10.22
CA VAL A 43 -4.82 2.09 9.53
C VAL A 43 -6.17 1.45 9.24
N GLN A 44 -6.36 0.97 8.02
CA GLN A 44 -7.60 0.36 7.57
C GLN A 44 -7.30 -0.81 6.64
N MET A 45 -8.15 -1.84 6.66
CA MET A 45 -8.13 -2.88 5.62
C MET A 45 -8.76 -2.34 4.34
N VAL A 46 -8.29 -2.81 3.21
CA VAL A 46 -8.86 -2.55 1.88
C VAL A 46 -9.02 -3.89 1.18
N TYR A 47 -10.24 -4.18 0.74
CA TYR A 47 -10.56 -5.36 -0.05
C TYR A 47 -11.03 -4.90 -1.41
N GLU A 48 -10.32 -5.31 -2.48
CA GLU A 48 -10.70 -4.98 -3.87
C GLU A 48 -10.97 -3.47 -4.05
N ASN A 49 -10.02 -2.62 -3.61
CA ASN A 49 -10.12 -1.15 -3.66
C ASN A 49 -11.25 -0.54 -2.77
N VAL A 50 -11.90 -1.32 -1.91
CA VAL A 50 -12.91 -0.83 -0.95
C VAL A 50 -12.36 -0.86 0.47
N VAL A 51 -12.34 0.31 1.12
CA VAL A 51 -11.92 0.45 2.52
C VAL A 51 -12.93 -0.23 3.45
N ALA A 52 -12.47 -1.20 4.24
CA ALA A 52 -13.31 -1.88 5.22
C ALA A 52 -13.50 -1.00 6.47
N GLY A 53 -14.70 -0.43 6.62
CA GLY A 53 -14.92 0.64 7.59
C GLY A 53 -14.78 0.25 9.07
N ARG A 54 -15.38 -0.89 9.49
CA ARG A 54 -15.48 -1.28 10.91
C ARG A 54 -14.54 -2.43 11.31
N LEU A 55 -13.76 -2.96 10.38
CA LEU A 55 -12.85 -4.05 10.66
C LEU A 55 -11.54 -3.49 11.21
N SER A 56 -11.12 -4.02 12.36
CA SER A 56 -9.78 -3.77 12.88
C SER A 56 -8.76 -4.41 11.94
N PRO A 57 -7.78 -3.65 11.43
CA PRO A 57 -6.74 -4.23 10.61
C PRO A 57 -5.88 -5.18 11.44
N SER A 58 -5.59 -6.34 10.89
CA SER A 58 -4.67 -7.32 11.46
C SER A 58 -3.67 -7.76 10.40
N TYR A 59 -2.40 -7.84 10.77
CA TYR A 59 -1.33 -8.39 9.99
C TYR A 59 -0.62 -9.46 10.82
N PRO A 60 -0.05 -10.50 10.20
CA PRO A 60 0.64 -11.54 10.94
C PRO A 60 1.94 -11.01 11.57
N ASP A 61 2.15 -11.34 12.85
CA ASP A 61 3.35 -10.96 13.60
C ASP A 61 4.60 -11.61 13.00
N GLU A 62 5.76 -10.95 13.14
CA GLU A 62 7.08 -11.40 12.68
C GLU A 62 7.19 -11.60 11.15
N THR A 63 6.31 -10.96 10.39
CA THR A 63 6.28 -11.05 8.91
C THR A 63 6.74 -9.77 8.21
N LEU A 64 6.81 -9.81 6.88
CA LEU A 64 7.03 -8.61 6.07
C LEU A 64 5.85 -7.64 6.14
N ASP A 65 4.62 -8.12 6.37
CA ASP A 65 3.44 -7.27 6.52
C ASP A 65 3.56 -6.37 7.74
N GLU A 66 3.97 -6.93 8.89
CA GLU A 66 4.24 -6.15 10.10
C GLU A 66 5.33 -5.08 9.86
N ARG A 67 6.45 -5.48 9.24
CA ARG A 67 7.56 -4.55 8.97
C ARG A 67 7.15 -3.45 8.00
N ALA A 68 6.39 -3.78 6.96
CA ALA A 68 5.87 -2.83 5.98
C ALA A 68 4.91 -1.85 6.64
N MET A 69 4.04 -2.35 7.54
CA MET A 69 3.12 -1.55 8.32
C MET A 69 3.84 -0.55 9.22
N ILE A 70 4.86 -0.98 9.96
CA ILE A 70 5.69 -0.10 10.81
C ILE A 70 6.39 0.97 9.97
N LEU A 71 7.00 0.58 8.84
CA LEU A 71 7.66 1.51 7.94
C LEU A 71 6.68 2.52 7.34
N ALA A 72 5.50 2.07 6.89
CA ALA A 72 4.47 2.97 6.35
C ALA A 72 3.98 3.98 7.40
N LEU A 73 3.77 3.56 8.65
CA LEU A 73 3.38 4.45 9.76
C LEU A 73 4.39 5.58 9.98
N ASP A 74 5.68 5.28 9.86
CA ASP A 74 6.75 6.29 9.93
C ASP A 74 6.77 7.18 8.68
N LEU A 75 6.71 6.59 7.49
CA LEU A 75 6.74 7.29 6.20
C LEU A 75 5.58 8.29 6.07
N VAL A 76 4.34 7.89 6.39
CA VAL A 76 3.22 8.83 6.35
C VAL A 76 3.36 9.95 7.38
N LYS A 77 4.05 9.75 8.51
CA LYS A 77 4.30 10.87 9.44
C LYS A 77 5.34 11.83 8.88
N LYS A 78 6.33 11.32 8.14
CA LYS A 78 7.37 12.09 7.46
C LYS A 78 6.94 12.78 6.17
N GLY A 79 5.67 12.61 5.77
CA GLY A 79 5.10 13.33 4.62
C GLY A 79 4.98 12.51 3.33
N TYR A 80 5.38 11.23 3.34
CA TYR A 80 5.23 10.34 2.19
C TYR A 80 3.78 9.87 2.00
N GLY A 81 3.46 9.47 0.78
CA GLY A 81 2.14 9.03 0.35
C GLY A 81 1.42 10.08 -0.51
N THR A 82 0.24 9.72 -0.99
CA THR A 82 -0.57 10.58 -1.88
C THR A 82 -2.00 10.72 -1.37
N SER A 83 -2.63 11.87 -1.63
CA SER A 83 -4.08 12.07 -1.46
C SER A 83 -4.85 11.88 -2.76
N SER A 84 -4.15 11.55 -3.85
CA SER A 84 -4.77 11.35 -5.17
C SER A 84 -5.80 10.21 -5.13
N LYS A 85 -6.84 10.37 -5.93
CA LYS A 85 -7.81 9.29 -6.19
C LYS A 85 -7.46 8.47 -7.45
N LYS A 86 -6.53 8.98 -8.25
CA LYS A 86 -6.10 8.37 -9.53
C LYS A 86 -4.75 7.68 -9.44
N SER A 87 -3.99 8.02 -8.41
CA SER A 87 -2.67 7.48 -8.14
C SER A 87 -2.57 7.01 -6.71
N ARG A 88 -1.73 6.01 -6.48
CA ARG A 88 -1.47 5.45 -5.16
C ARG A 88 0.02 5.31 -4.93
N THR A 89 0.41 5.52 -3.68
CA THR A 89 1.72 5.14 -3.20
C THR A 89 1.62 3.74 -2.62
N VAL A 90 2.36 2.79 -3.19
CA VAL A 90 2.35 1.38 -2.78
C VAL A 90 3.71 1.05 -2.17
N LEU A 91 3.72 0.45 -0.99
CA LEU A 91 4.92 -0.01 -0.31
C LEU A 91 4.96 -1.54 -0.34
N VAL A 92 6.01 -2.10 -0.94
CA VAL A 92 6.26 -3.54 -0.98
C VAL A 92 7.61 -3.84 -0.35
N LEU A 93 7.65 -4.83 0.55
CA LEU A 93 8.88 -5.36 1.10
C LEU A 93 9.19 -6.72 0.49
N LYS A 94 10.44 -6.93 0.09
CA LYS A 94 10.94 -8.23 -0.37
C LYS A 94 12.27 -8.54 0.29
N LYS A 95 12.52 -9.83 0.54
CA LYS A 95 13.85 -10.30 0.94
C LYS A 95 14.72 -10.45 -0.30
N LEU A 96 15.90 -9.87 -0.26
CA LEU A 96 16.93 -10.06 -1.26
C LEU A 96 17.56 -11.44 -1.04
N SER A 97 17.40 -12.34 -2.00
CA SER A 97 18.13 -13.62 -2.01
C SER A 97 19.51 -13.43 -2.65
N PRO A 98 20.55 -14.17 -2.22
CA PRO A 98 21.89 -14.08 -2.81
C PRO A 98 21.93 -14.37 -4.31
N GLU A 99 20.95 -15.14 -4.81
CA GLU A 99 20.87 -15.61 -6.19
C GLU A 99 20.16 -14.63 -7.12
N LYS A 100 19.39 -13.67 -6.58
CA LYS A 100 18.65 -12.68 -7.36
C LYS A 100 19.23 -11.29 -7.17
N GLY A 101 19.56 -10.63 -8.28
CA GLY A 101 19.98 -9.23 -8.28
C GLY A 101 18.83 -8.30 -7.91
N ARG A 102 19.17 -7.08 -7.48
CA ARG A 102 18.19 -6.03 -7.11
C ARG A 102 17.24 -5.70 -8.26
N ASP A 103 17.79 -5.55 -9.47
CA ASP A 103 17.00 -5.22 -10.66
C ASP A 103 15.98 -6.31 -10.99
N THR A 104 16.38 -7.58 -10.91
CA THR A 104 15.47 -8.72 -11.13
C THR A 104 14.37 -8.74 -10.08
N LEU A 105 14.71 -8.49 -8.81
CA LEU A 105 13.72 -8.43 -7.74
C LEU A 105 12.73 -7.27 -7.92
N PHE A 106 13.21 -6.11 -8.38
CA PHE A 106 12.36 -4.97 -8.69
C PHE A 106 11.40 -5.29 -9.83
N SER A 107 11.87 -5.90 -10.93
CA SER A 107 10.99 -6.31 -12.03
C SER A 107 9.90 -7.28 -11.58
N GLU A 108 10.22 -8.24 -10.71
CA GLU A 108 9.22 -9.14 -10.12
C GLU A 108 8.17 -8.38 -9.28
N VAL A 109 8.62 -7.42 -8.47
CA VAL A 109 7.71 -6.57 -7.67
C VAL A 109 6.82 -5.71 -8.56
N GLU A 110 7.38 -5.15 -9.64
CA GLU A 110 6.64 -4.36 -10.60
C GLU A 110 5.54 -5.20 -11.26
N ASP A 111 5.87 -6.38 -11.76
CA ASP A 111 4.91 -7.29 -12.39
C ASP A 111 3.80 -7.71 -11.41
N GLU A 112 4.16 -8.11 -10.17
CA GLU A 112 3.19 -8.51 -9.14
C GLU A 112 2.21 -7.37 -8.79
N VAL A 113 2.72 -6.15 -8.59
CA VAL A 113 1.88 -5.00 -8.27
C VAL A 113 1.03 -4.62 -9.47
N MET A 114 1.56 -4.71 -10.69
CA MET A 114 0.82 -4.38 -11.91
C MET A 114 -0.34 -5.34 -12.10
N GLU A 115 -0.10 -6.64 -12.00
CA GLU A 115 -1.11 -7.69 -12.12
C GLU A 115 -2.21 -7.50 -11.08
N MET A 116 -1.84 -7.36 -9.81
CA MET A 116 -2.79 -7.15 -8.72
C MET A 116 -3.68 -5.92 -8.97
N TYR A 117 -3.11 -4.80 -9.39
CA TYR A 117 -3.86 -3.58 -9.64
C TYR A 117 -4.73 -3.68 -10.89
N GLN A 118 -4.27 -4.34 -11.95
CA GLN A 118 -5.10 -4.61 -13.11
C GLN A 118 -6.32 -5.45 -12.72
N GLU A 119 -6.15 -6.48 -11.89
CA GLU A 119 -7.26 -7.31 -11.42
C GLU A 119 -8.23 -6.56 -10.49
N ILE A 120 -7.72 -5.69 -9.62
CA ILE A 120 -8.55 -4.89 -8.70
C ILE A 120 -9.48 -3.95 -9.48
N PHE A 121 -8.97 -3.32 -10.54
CA PHE A 121 -9.70 -2.27 -11.26
C PHE A 121 -10.43 -2.79 -12.51
N THR A 122 -10.03 -3.95 -13.06
CA THR A 122 -10.73 -4.58 -14.18
C THR A 122 -11.98 -5.30 -13.68
N LYS A 123 -13.13 -4.97 -14.28
CA LYS A 123 -14.39 -5.64 -13.93
C LYS A 123 -14.33 -7.13 -14.31
N PRO A 124 -14.81 -8.05 -13.45
CA PRO A 124 -14.92 -9.46 -13.80
C PRO A 124 -15.69 -9.66 -15.11
N GLY A 125 -15.11 -10.41 -16.05
CA GLY A 125 -15.70 -10.66 -17.37
C GLY A 125 -15.53 -9.51 -18.39
N SER A 126 -14.81 -8.45 -18.04
CA SER A 126 -14.43 -7.41 -19.01
C SER A 126 -13.40 -7.95 -20.00
N VAL A 127 -13.57 -7.59 -21.28
CA VAL A 127 -12.57 -7.84 -22.34
C VAL A 127 -11.48 -6.76 -22.33
N LEU A 128 -11.76 -5.60 -21.74
CA LEU A 128 -10.83 -4.48 -21.62
C LEU A 128 -10.22 -4.49 -20.22
N THR A 129 -8.88 -4.51 -20.17
CA THR A 129 -8.11 -4.31 -18.93
C THR A 129 -7.94 -2.83 -18.65
N VAL A 130 -7.96 -2.47 -17.38
CA VAL A 130 -7.66 -1.09 -16.96
C VAL A 130 -6.14 -0.87 -17.08
N PRO A 131 -5.67 0.16 -17.81
CA PRO A 131 -4.26 0.47 -17.87
C PRO A 131 -3.73 0.87 -16.49
N VAL A 132 -2.66 0.21 -16.07
CA VAL A 132 -1.93 0.49 -14.83
C VAL A 132 -0.49 0.80 -15.20
N SER A 133 0.03 1.93 -14.74
CA SER A 133 1.47 2.24 -14.87
C SER A 133 2.11 2.31 -13.50
N ILE A 134 3.32 1.76 -13.40
CA ILE A 134 4.12 1.72 -12.18
C ILE A 134 5.38 2.54 -12.41
N GLY A 135 5.76 3.31 -11.38
CA GLY A 135 7.06 3.97 -11.32
C GLY A 135 7.67 3.78 -9.94
N LEU A 136 8.97 3.47 -9.89
CA LEU A 136 9.72 3.45 -8.64
C LEU A 136 9.92 4.90 -8.14
N ASP A 137 9.38 5.20 -6.96
CA ASP A 137 9.63 6.47 -6.27
C ASP A 137 10.93 6.39 -5.46
N LYS A 138 11.09 5.31 -4.69
CA LYS A 138 12.21 5.14 -3.78
C LYS A 138 12.46 3.68 -3.43
N GLU A 139 13.73 3.32 -3.35
CA GLU A 139 14.20 2.07 -2.75
C GLU A 139 14.84 2.36 -1.38
N ILE A 140 14.58 1.52 -0.39
CA ILE A 140 15.18 1.60 0.95
C ILE A 140 15.67 0.21 1.34
N GLU A 141 16.95 0.11 1.71
CA GLU A 141 17.52 -1.10 2.28
C GLU A 141 17.30 -1.12 3.80
N LEU A 142 16.75 -2.23 4.29
CA LEU A 142 16.42 -2.48 5.69
C LEU A 142 17.27 -3.64 6.22
N GLU A 143 17.37 -3.74 7.54
CA GLU A 143 18.07 -4.83 8.21
C GLU A 143 17.57 -6.21 7.80
N GLY A 144 18.50 -7.17 7.68
CA GLY A 144 18.19 -8.55 7.33
C GLY A 144 17.99 -8.80 5.83
N ASN A 145 18.67 -8.03 4.96
CA ASN A 145 18.60 -8.13 3.50
C ASN A 145 17.17 -7.93 2.97
N ILE A 146 16.44 -6.95 3.52
CA ILE A 146 15.10 -6.62 3.06
C ILE A 146 15.18 -5.32 2.27
N LEU A 147 14.59 -5.31 1.09
CA LEU A 147 14.40 -4.11 0.28
C LEU A 147 12.93 -3.67 0.39
N ALA A 148 12.74 -2.39 0.61
CA ALA A 148 11.45 -1.72 0.57
C ALA A 148 11.37 -0.88 -0.70
N PHE A 149 10.40 -1.19 -1.55
CA PHE A 149 10.09 -0.47 -2.78
C PHE A 149 8.86 0.40 -2.54
N ILE A 150 9.03 1.71 -2.71
CA ILE A 150 7.93 2.67 -2.72
C ILE A 150 7.63 2.97 -4.18
N LEU A 151 6.42 2.61 -4.60
CA LEU A 151 5.97 2.68 -5.99
C LEU A 151 4.86 3.73 -6.10
N ASN A 152 4.87 4.47 -7.21
CA ASN A 152 3.72 5.23 -7.68
C ASN A 152 2.95 4.35 -8.66
N VAL A 153 1.68 4.11 -8.37
CA VAL A 153 0.78 3.32 -9.21
C VAL A 153 -0.33 4.23 -9.71
N ASP A 154 -0.35 4.49 -11.01
CA ASP A 154 -1.39 5.27 -11.68
C ASP A 154 -2.38 4.33 -12.37
N VAL A 155 -3.68 4.58 -12.14
CA VAL A 155 -4.77 3.81 -12.72
C VAL A 155 -5.59 4.73 -13.62
N ALA A 156 -5.61 4.44 -14.92
CA ALA A 156 -6.19 5.29 -15.96
C ALA A 156 -7.67 4.98 -16.26
#